data_AF-A0A7V9ES22-F1
#
_entry.id   AF-A0A7V9ES22-F1
#
_cell.length_a   1.000
_cell.length_b   1.000
_cell.length_c   1.000
_cell.angle_alpha   90.00
_cell.angle_beta   90.00
_cell.angle_gamma   90.00
#
_symmetry.space_group_name_H-M   'P 1'
#
loop_
_entity.id
_entity.type
_entity.pdbx_description
1 polymer ?
#
loop_
_entity_poly.entity_id
_entity_poly.type
_entity_poly.pdbx_seq_one_letter_code
_entity_poly.pdbx_strand_id
1 'polypeptide(L)'
;MSNPQEKVLEHARRELEPTRTAGSSHLLALYQKFLKIENHRLRLRHQAGGGGREVCASRASLIDVILRHLFRAATASAQEKTGAKAIPLSLLALGGYGRGELNPGSDVDVMFLHPQLGTEVPESLKQTVEQVLYFLWDIGFKVGHSTRSVREAIAQANGDMVTKTAMLEARHLTGDEALFRRFRAQFRKQCVQGYEKEYIRARMEDQAQRHAKFANNVYLQEPNVKRGCGGLRDYQNLLWMTCFKEGALTTTHLVGKDWLSGSDRRRIDAAYDFLLRVRTQLHYTNERATDVLHLTQQSEIAHRLGYAGKTPIARSEVFMKDYYAHTRNIFRITERLSERFATGSATTTRRLFFPLLPRRQAPDEHFGNFFRRGEQLHVSDPQLFAREPEELMKAFEHAQERQLELSPELTDVLTRRLRYVTREFRYA
;
A
#
# COMPACT_ATOMS: atom_id res chain seq x y z
N MET A 1 24.04 -8.55 -13.90
CA MET A 1 22.71 -8.67 -14.54
C MET A 1 22.12 -7.26 -14.64
N SER A 2 21.82 -6.75 -15.83
CA SER A 2 21.29 -5.37 -15.98
C SER A 2 19.92 -5.21 -15.30
N ASN A 3 19.67 -4.00 -14.77
CA ASN A 3 18.43 -3.69 -14.07
C ASN A 3 17.24 -3.89 -15.05
N PRO A 4 16.18 -4.62 -14.67
CA PRO A 4 14.99 -4.77 -15.51
C PRO A 4 14.41 -3.44 -16.03
N GLN A 5 14.52 -2.37 -15.24
CA GLN A 5 14.12 -1.03 -15.67
C GLN A 5 15.01 -0.49 -16.79
N GLU A 6 16.32 -0.73 -16.74
CA GLU A 6 17.25 -0.34 -17.82
C GLU A 6 16.92 -1.09 -19.12
N LYS A 7 16.53 -2.37 -19.04
CA LYS A 7 16.12 -3.14 -20.22
C LYS A 7 14.83 -2.61 -20.84
N VAL A 8 13.84 -2.24 -20.03
CA VAL A 8 12.58 -1.63 -20.50
C VAL A 8 12.86 -0.26 -21.12
N LEU A 9 13.72 0.55 -20.48
CA LEU A 9 14.14 1.84 -21.01
C LEU A 9 14.90 1.68 -22.33
N GLU A 10 15.81 0.72 -22.43
CA GLU A 10 16.59 0.50 -23.66
C GLU A 10 15.71 -0.02 -24.80
N HIS A 11 14.78 -0.93 -24.51
CA HIS A 11 13.77 -1.35 -25.48
C HIS A 11 12.88 -0.17 -25.91
N ALA A 12 12.45 0.66 -24.97
CA ALA A 12 11.67 1.86 -25.28
C ALA A 12 12.46 2.87 -26.10
N ARG A 13 13.76 3.07 -25.83
CA ARG A 13 14.62 3.94 -26.65
C ARG A 13 14.67 3.44 -28.09
N ARG A 14 14.97 2.15 -28.26
CA ARG A 14 15.07 1.54 -29.59
C ARG A 14 13.77 1.61 -30.38
N GLU A 15 12.65 1.33 -29.74
CA GLU A 15 11.36 1.21 -30.44
C GLU A 15 10.59 2.54 -30.51
N LEU A 16 10.67 3.43 -29.51
CA LEU A 16 9.83 4.62 -29.39
C LEU A 16 10.52 5.94 -29.77
N GLU A 17 11.83 6.10 -29.57
CA GLU A 17 12.55 7.35 -29.88
C GLU A 17 12.67 7.72 -31.37
N PRO A 18 12.74 6.78 -32.34
CA PRO A 18 12.86 7.11 -33.77
C PRO A 18 11.65 7.84 -34.37
N THR A 19 10.56 8.00 -33.62
CA THR A 19 9.22 8.23 -34.18
C THR A 19 8.70 9.66 -33.94
N ARG A 20 9.59 10.67 -33.95
CA ARG A 20 9.20 12.09 -33.73
C ARG A 20 8.27 12.67 -34.82
N THR A 21 8.12 12.00 -35.96
CA THR A 21 7.42 12.50 -37.16
C THR A 21 6.35 11.55 -37.70
N ALA A 22 6.03 10.43 -37.04
CA ALA A 22 4.99 9.53 -37.55
C ALA A 22 3.58 9.99 -37.18
N GLY A 23 2.60 9.67 -38.04
CA GLY A 23 1.19 9.93 -37.77
C GLY A 23 0.68 9.24 -36.51
N SER A 24 -0.36 9.80 -35.88
CA SER A 24 -0.94 9.35 -34.60
C SER A 24 -1.32 7.87 -34.58
N SER A 25 -1.81 7.32 -35.70
CA SER A 25 -2.18 5.91 -35.85
C SER A 25 -0.98 4.95 -35.81
N HIS A 26 0.12 5.33 -36.46
CA HIS A 26 1.36 4.53 -36.43
C HIS A 26 1.95 4.52 -35.03
N LEU A 27 1.94 5.68 -34.36
CA LEU A 27 2.41 5.81 -32.99
C LEU A 27 1.58 4.92 -32.05
N LEU A 28 0.24 4.94 -32.16
CA LEU A 28 -0.64 4.08 -31.36
C LEU A 28 -0.30 2.59 -31.52
N ALA A 29 -0.16 2.11 -32.75
CA ALA A 29 0.16 0.71 -33.04
C ALA A 29 1.52 0.30 -32.42
N LEU A 30 2.50 1.21 -32.46
CA LEU A 30 3.82 1.00 -31.86
C LEU A 30 3.73 0.82 -30.33
N TYR A 31 3.00 1.69 -29.63
CA TYR A 31 2.82 1.56 -28.18
C TYR A 31 2.03 0.32 -27.79
N GLN A 32 0.97 -0.01 -28.54
CA GLN A 32 0.20 -1.24 -28.30
C GLN A 32 1.09 -2.48 -28.46
N LYS A 33 1.95 -2.52 -29.50
CA LYS A 33 2.92 -3.60 -29.70
C LYS A 33 3.95 -3.65 -28.57
N PHE A 34 4.53 -2.51 -28.20
CA PHE A 34 5.49 -2.41 -27.10
C PHE A 34 4.90 -2.91 -25.78
N LEU A 35 3.70 -2.45 -25.41
CA LEU A 35 3.00 -2.90 -24.21
C LEU A 35 2.66 -4.37 -24.25
N LYS A 36 2.24 -4.91 -25.40
CA LYS A 36 1.95 -6.34 -25.52
C LYS A 36 3.19 -7.18 -25.19
N ILE A 37 4.36 -6.80 -25.71
CA ILE A 37 5.63 -7.49 -25.46
C ILE A 37 6.03 -7.36 -23.98
N GLU A 38 6.01 -6.14 -23.42
CA GLU A 38 6.45 -5.92 -22.05
C GLU A 38 5.49 -6.50 -21.00
N ASN A 39 4.18 -6.44 -21.24
CA ASN A 39 3.20 -7.10 -20.39
C ASN A 39 3.38 -8.62 -20.40
N HIS A 40 3.72 -9.20 -21.55
CA HIS A 40 4.04 -10.63 -21.64
C HIS A 40 5.30 -10.98 -20.84
N ARG A 41 6.37 -10.17 -20.94
CA ARG A 41 7.59 -10.33 -20.12
C ARG A 41 7.30 -10.25 -18.62
N LEU A 42 6.47 -9.30 -18.19
CA LEU A 42 6.04 -9.18 -16.79
C LEU A 42 5.26 -10.41 -16.33
N ARG A 43 4.36 -10.94 -17.17
CA ARG A 43 3.61 -12.16 -16.87
C ARG A 43 4.52 -13.37 -16.71
N LEU A 44 5.51 -13.53 -17.59
CA LEU A 44 6.51 -14.61 -17.49
C LEU A 44 7.34 -14.49 -16.20
N ARG A 45 7.75 -13.28 -15.81
CA ARG A 45 8.49 -13.05 -14.56
C ARG A 45 7.67 -13.41 -13.33
N HIS A 46 6.39 -13.04 -13.31
CA HIS A 46 5.46 -13.43 -12.25
C HIS A 46 5.31 -14.96 -12.16
N GLN A 47 5.14 -15.62 -13.31
CA GLN A 47 5.05 -17.09 -13.39
C GLN A 47 6.33 -17.80 -12.95
N ALA A 48 7.49 -17.19 -13.19
CA ALA A 48 8.79 -17.68 -12.73
C ALA A 48 9.05 -17.46 -11.23
N GLY A 49 8.08 -16.90 -10.49
CA GLY A 49 8.19 -16.70 -9.04
C GLY A 49 8.66 -15.32 -8.59
N GLY A 50 8.67 -14.32 -9.48
CA GLY A 50 9.00 -12.93 -9.11
C GLY A 50 8.10 -12.38 -7.99
N GLY A 51 8.66 -11.49 -7.16
CA GLY A 51 7.96 -10.89 -6.02
C GLY A 51 6.80 -9.99 -6.45
N GLY A 52 5.79 -9.86 -5.60
CA GLY A 52 4.62 -9.03 -5.89
C GLY A 52 4.98 -7.55 -6.09
N ARG A 53 5.80 -6.99 -5.20
CA ARG A 53 6.32 -5.62 -5.29
C ARG A 53 7.16 -5.42 -6.55
N GLU A 54 8.00 -6.40 -6.86
CA GLU A 54 8.91 -6.38 -8.01
C GLU A 54 8.14 -6.29 -9.34
N VAL A 55 7.13 -7.14 -9.53
CA VAL A 55 6.28 -7.13 -10.73
C VAL A 55 5.47 -5.84 -10.82
N CYS A 56 4.88 -5.40 -9.71
CA CYS A 56 4.11 -4.16 -9.67
C CYS A 56 4.95 -2.90 -9.96
N ALA A 57 6.17 -2.83 -9.40
CA ALA A 57 7.12 -1.76 -9.66
C ALA A 57 7.62 -1.75 -11.10
N SER A 58 7.86 -2.94 -11.66
CA SER A 58 8.25 -3.08 -13.07
C SER A 58 7.12 -2.61 -14.00
N ARG A 59 5.85 -2.94 -13.68
CA ARG A 59 4.69 -2.43 -14.42
C ARG A 59 4.56 -0.90 -14.31
N ALA A 60 4.69 -0.34 -13.13
CA ALA A 60 4.64 1.11 -12.95
C ALA A 60 5.76 1.80 -13.75
N SER A 61 6.97 1.24 -13.72
CA SER A 61 8.11 1.76 -14.48
C SER A 61 7.88 1.71 -15.99
N LEU A 62 7.27 0.63 -16.51
CA LEU A 62 6.89 0.54 -17.92
C LEU A 62 5.93 1.68 -18.33
N ILE A 63 4.94 1.97 -17.48
CA ILE A 63 3.94 3.01 -17.74
C ILE A 63 4.56 4.40 -17.59
N ASP A 64 5.51 4.59 -16.65
CA ASP A 64 6.29 5.84 -16.54
C ASP A 64 6.96 6.17 -17.88
N VAL A 65 7.60 5.20 -18.53
CA VAL A 65 8.32 5.43 -19.80
C VAL A 65 7.38 5.94 -20.88
N ILE A 66 6.23 5.29 -21.02
CA ILE A 66 5.19 5.67 -22.00
C ILE A 66 4.70 7.09 -21.72
N LEU A 67 4.30 7.36 -20.47
CA LEU A 67 3.79 8.67 -20.07
C LEU A 67 4.82 9.79 -20.23
N ARG A 68 6.10 9.53 -19.92
CA ARG A 68 7.18 10.50 -20.15
C ARG A 68 7.35 10.83 -21.62
N HIS A 69 7.32 9.82 -22.49
CA HIS A 69 7.46 10.01 -23.92
C HIS A 69 6.24 10.77 -24.51
N LEU A 70 5.03 10.32 -24.17
CA LEU A 70 3.77 10.95 -24.62
C LEU A 70 3.65 12.40 -24.16
N PHE A 71 3.93 12.67 -22.89
CA PHE A 71 3.84 14.02 -22.35
C PHE A 71 4.78 15.00 -23.08
N ARG A 72 6.02 14.57 -23.37
CA ARG A 72 6.99 15.39 -24.11
C ARG A 72 6.53 15.64 -25.54
N ALA A 73 6.04 14.61 -26.23
CA ALA A 73 5.54 14.72 -27.60
C ALA A 73 4.30 15.64 -27.67
N ALA A 74 3.34 15.44 -26.77
CA ALA A 74 2.12 16.24 -26.70
C ALA A 74 2.41 17.71 -26.38
N THR A 75 3.32 17.98 -25.44
CA THR A 75 3.72 19.35 -25.08
C THR A 75 4.38 20.06 -26.27
N ALA A 76 5.29 19.39 -26.98
CA ALA A 76 5.94 19.94 -28.16
C ALA A 76 4.94 20.21 -29.30
N SER A 77 4.05 19.25 -29.59
CA SER A 77 3.03 19.41 -30.63
C SER A 77 2.05 20.53 -30.32
N ALA A 78 1.63 20.67 -29.07
CA ALA A 78 0.72 21.74 -28.65
C ALA A 78 1.38 23.12 -28.77
N GLN A 79 2.67 23.24 -28.45
CA GLN A 79 3.42 24.49 -28.63
C GLN A 79 3.53 24.89 -30.10
N GLU A 80 3.86 23.94 -30.98
CA GLU A 80 3.96 24.18 -32.41
C GLU A 80 2.63 24.61 -33.02
N LYS A 81 1.53 23.90 -32.70
CA LYS A 81 0.20 24.20 -33.25
C LYS A 81 -0.38 25.54 -32.79
N THR A 82 -0.12 25.92 -31.55
CA THR A 82 -0.71 27.14 -30.96
C THR A 82 0.16 28.37 -31.14
N GLY A 83 1.44 28.21 -31.48
CA GLY A 83 2.43 29.30 -31.47
C GLY A 83 2.65 29.92 -30.09
N ALA A 84 2.10 29.31 -29.02
CA ALA A 84 2.10 29.87 -27.67
C ALA A 84 3.39 29.53 -26.91
N LYS A 85 3.75 30.38 -25.96
CA LYS A 85 4.87 30.11 -25.04
C LYS A 85 4.61 28.84 -24.22
N ALA A 86 5.69 28.13 -23.92
CA ALA A 86 5.67 26.98 -23.03
C ALA A 86 5.09 27.36 -21.65
N ILE A 87 4.03 26.66 -21.24
CA ILE A 87 3.47 26.81 -19.89
C ILE A 87 4.10 25.76 -18.99
N PRO A 88 4.57 26.14 -17.79
CA PRO A 88 4.99 25.18 -16.78
C PRO A 88 3.90 24.15 -16.49
N LEU A 89 4.16 22.88 -16.81
CA LEU A 89 3.23 21.78 -16.59
C LEU A 89 4.01 20.59 -16.05
N SER A 90 3.47 19.93 -15.03
CA SER A 90 4.08 18.76 -14.40
C SER A 90 3.09 17.61 -14.37
N LEU A 91 3.51 16.44 -14.83
CA LEU A 91 2.71 15.22 -14.80
C LEU A 91 3.10 14.39 -13.58
N LEU A 92 2.12 14.12 -12.72
CA LEU A 92 2.28 13.36 -11.49
C LEU A 92 1.50 12.06 -11.55
N ALA A 93 2.04 10.99 -11.00
CA ALA A 93 1.29 9.77 -10.68
C ALA A 93 0.69 9.88 -9.27
N LEU A 94 -0.54 9.42 -9.08
CA LEU A 94 -1.25 9.44 -7.80
C LEU A 94 -1.56 8.04 -7.27
N GLY A 95 -1.86 7.93 -5.98
CA GLY A 95 -2.32 6.69 -5.35
C GLY A 95 -1.40 5.49 -5.57
N GLY A 96 -1.97 4.35 -5.95
CA GLY A 96 -1.21 3.13 -6.24
C GLY A 96 -0.16 3.30 -7.34
N TYR A 97 -0.44 4.09 -8.37
CA TYR A 97 0.54 4.41 -9.40
C TYR A 97 1.65 5.32 -8.88
N GLY A 98 1.29 6.31 -8.05
CA GLY A 98 2.22 7.21 -7.36
C GLY A 98 3.22 6.44 -6.50
N ARG A 99 2.75 5.45 -5.74
CA ARG A 99 3.59 4.53 -4.94
C ARG A 99 4.42 3.55 -5.77
N GLY A 100 4.21 3.50 -7.09
CA GLY A 100 4.91 2.58 -7.99
C GLY A 100 4.39 1.14 -7.89
N GLU A 101 3.13 0.95 -7.52
CA GLU A 101 2.56 -0.38 -7.28
C GLU A 101 1.32 -0.61 -8.15
N LEU A 102 1.55 -1.07 -9.39
CA LEU A 102 0.46 -1.40 -10.33
C LEU A 102 0.34 -2.91 -10.55
N ASN A 103 -0.77 -3.51 -10.13
CA ASN A 103 -1.20 -4.82 -10.63
C ASN A 103 -1.75 -4.68 -12.07
N PRO A 104 -1.85 -5.77 -12.87
CA PRO A 104 -2.22 -5.72 -14.28
C PRO A 104 -3.47 -4.89 -14.61
N GLY A 105 -4.60 -5.20 -13.96
CA GLY A 105 -5.86 -4.45 -14.11
C GLY A 105 -5.99 -3.17 -13.28
N SER A 106 -4.91 -2.60 -12.73
CA SER A 106 -5.02 -1.35 -11.96
C SER A 106 -5.19 -0.13 -12.86
N ASP A 107 -5.93 0.85 -12.39
CA ASP A 107 -6.07 2.14 -13.06
C ASP A 107 -4.76 2.94 -13.03
N VAL A 108 -4.59 3.81 -14.02
CA VAL A 108 -3.46 4.74 -14.14
C VAL A 108 -3.94 6.12 -13.69
N ASP A 109 -3.71 6.45 -12.43
CA ASP A 109 -4.13 7.72 -11.84
C ASP A 109 -3.06 8.81 -12.04
N VAL A 110 -3.40 9.88 -12.77
CA VAL A 110 -2.49 10.98 -13.07
C VAL A 110 -3.05 12.35 -12.67
N MET A 111 -2.15 13.29 -12.41
CA MET A 111 -2.49 14.71 -12.24
C MET A 111 -1.61 15.59 -13.11
N PHE A 112 -2.24 16.44 -13.90
CA PHE A 112 -1.61 17.53 -14.64
C PHE A 112 -1.60 18.77 -13.74
N LEU A 113 -0.44 19.04 -13.14
CA LEU A 113 -0.23 20.16 -12.24
C LEU A 113 0.28 21.36 -13.03
N HIS A 114 -0.39 22.49 -12.90
CA HIS A 114 -0.02 23.76 -13.55
C HIS A 114 0.14 24.89 -12.51
N PRO A 115 0.79 26.02 -12.83
CA PRO A 115 0.78 27.22 -11.99
C PRO A 115 -0.65 27.78 -11.88
N GLN A 116 -0.87 28.73 -10.97
CA GLN A 116 -2.11 29.49 -11.00
C GLN A 116 -2.22 30.21 -12.34
N LEU A 117 -3.28 29.91 -13.08
CA LEU A 117 -3.59 30.56 -14.35
C LEU A 117 -4.58 31.70 -14.09
N GLY A 118 -4.69 32.60 -15.07
CA GLY A 118 -5.75 33.61 -15.11
C GLY A 118 -7.12 33.00 -15.39
N THR A 119 -8.07 33.81 -15.83
CA THR A 119 -9.46 33.40 -16.10
C THR A 119 -9.58 32.36 -17.22
N GLU A 120 -8.65 32.38 -18.17
CA GLU A 120 -8.64 31.44 -19.30
C GLU A 120 -7.51 30.42 -19.18
N VAL A 121 -7.87 29.14 -19.33
CA VAL A 121 -6.90 28.05 -19.45
C VAL A 121 -6.29 28.10 -20.84
N PRO A 122 -4.97 28.23 -20.98
CA PRO A 122 -4.35 28.35 -22.29
C PRO A 122 -4.57 27.12 -23.16
N GLU A 123 -4.75 27.36 -24.46
CA GLU A 123 -5.07 26.32 -25.44
C GLU A 123 -3.99 25.24 -25.53
N SER A 124 -2.71 25.62 -25.43
CA SER A 124 -1.60 24.66 -25.45
C SER A 124 -1.62 23.68 -24.28
N LEU A 125 -2.13 24.09 -23.10
CA LEU A 125 -2.31 23.20 -21.96
C LEU A 125 -3.44 22.20 -22.24
N LYS A 126 -4.60 22.69 -22.71
CA LYS A 126 -5.75 21.82 -23.04
C LYS A 126 -5.35 20.77 -24.06
N GLN A 127 -4.71 21.17 -25.15
CA GLN A 127 -4.23 20.27 -26.19
C GLN A 127 -3.23 19.24 -25.66
N THR A 128 -2.32 19.64 -24.75
CA THR A 128 -1.38 18.70 -24.13
C THR A 128 -2.11 17.65 -23.30
N VAL A 129 -3.05 18.08 -22.45
CA VAL A 129 -3.83 17.19 -21.57
C VAL A 129 -4.67 16.23 -22.40
N GLU A 130 -5.43 16.73 -23.37
CA GLU A 130 -6.28 15.94 -24.24
C GLU A 130 -5.50 14.91 -25.05
N GLN A 131 -4.38 15.32 -25.67
CA GLN A 131 -3.54 14.39 -26.43
C GLN A 131 -3.02 13.25 -25.56
N VAL A 132 -2.58 13.53 -24.33
CA VAL A 132 -2.10 12.48 -23.42
C VAL A 132 -3.25 11.56 -23.01
N LEU A 133 -4.42 12.11 -22.64
CA LEU A 133 -5.57 11.32 -22.18
C LEU A 133 -6.17 10.44 -23.27
N TYR A 134 -6.45 11.00 -24.45
CA TYR A 134 -6.97 10.24 -25.59
C TYR A 134 -6.02 9.09 -25.94
N PHE A 135 -4.72 9.36 -25.96
CA PHE A 135 -3.74 8.32 -26.26
C PHE A 135 -3.72 7.19 -25.23
N LEU A 136 -3.82 7.51 -23.93
CA LEU A 136 -3.89 6.46 -22.90
C LEU A 136 -5.16 5.60 -23.03
N TRP A 137 -6.30 6.22 -23.36
CA TRP A 137 -7.55 5.50 -23.60
C TRP A 137 -7.48 4.63 -24.86
N ASP A 138 -6.90 5.14 -25.95
CA ASP A 138 -6.72 4.41 -27.21
C ASP A 138 -5.80 3.18 -27.06
N ILE A 139 -4.82 3.24 -26.15
CA ILE A 139 -3.99 2.08 -25.81
C ILE A 139 -4.74 1.09 -24.89
N GLY A 140 -5.86 1.49 -24.29
CA GLY A 140 -6.70 0.65 -23.45
C GLY A 140 -6.46 0.77 -21.94
N PHE A 141 -5.82 1.86 -21.47
CA PHE A 141 -5.72 2.11 -20.03
C PHE A 141 -7.03 2.68 -19.47
N LYS A 142 -7.37 2.25 -18.26
CA LYS A 142 -8.33 2.96 -17.41
C LYS A 142 -7.59 4.09 -16.69
N VAL A 143 -7.99 5.33 -16.93
CA VAL A 143 -7.26 6.52 -16.46
C VAL A 143 -8.14 7.33 -15.52
N GLY A 144 -7.73 7.41 -14.24
CA GLY A 144 -8.18 8.48 -13.35
C GLY A 144 -7.32 9.70 -13.60
N HIS A 145 -7.92 10.87 -13.82
CA HIS A 145 -7.13 12.08 -14.09
C HIS A 145 -7.69 13.31 -13.39
N SER A 146 -6.82 14.29 -13.23
CA SER A 146 -7.20 15.63 -12.81
C SER A 146 -6.23 16.66 -13.38
N THR A 147 -6.72 17.85 -13.68
CA THR A 147 -5.92 19.00 -14.09
C THR A 147 -6.15 20.10 -13.08
N ARG A 148 -5.10 20.51 -12.36
CA ARG A 148 -5.24 21.41 -11.22
C ARG A 148 -4.08 22.39 -11.12
N SER A 149 -4.39 23.60 -10.67
CA SER A 149 -3.38 24.49 -10.10
C SER A 149 -2.92 23.94 -8.75
N VAL A 150 -1.76 24.43 -8.26
CA VAL A 150 -1.32 24.10 -6.89
C VAL A 150 -2.42 24.46 -5.87
N ARG A 151 -3.04 25.63 -6.00
CA ARG A 151 -4.09 26.11 -5.09
C ARG A 151 -5.31 25.18 -5.09
N GLU A 152 -5.78 24.78 -6.27
CA GLU A 152 -6.89 23.85 -6.41
C GLU A 152 -6.56 22.47 -5.83
N ALA A 153 -5.34 21.97 -6.06
CA ALA A 153 -4.91 20.69 -5.50
C ALA A 153 -4.92 20.71 -3.96
N ILE A 154 -4.46 21.79 -3.33
CA ILE A 154 -4.54 21.98 -1.87
C ILE A 154 -5.99 22.05 -1.38
N ALA A 155 -6.85 22.84 -2.06
CA ALA A 155 -8.26 22.96 -1.69
C ALA A 155 -8.99 21.61 -1.77
N GLN A 156 -8.76 20.85 -2.85
CA GLN A 156 -9.34 19.53 -3.05
C GLN A 156 -8.83 18.51 -2.04
N ALA A 157 -7.52 18.54 -1.73
CA ALA A 157 -6.96 17.70 -0.68
C ALA A 157 -7.60 17.99 0.69
N ASN A 158 -7.86 19.25 1.02
CA ASN A 158 -8.50 19.58 2.30
C ASN A 158 -10.01 19.30 2.34
N GLY A 159 -10.68 19.29 1.18
CA GLY A 159 -12.11 18.97 1.07
C GLY A 159 -12.45 17.48 1.01
N ASP A 160 -11.52 16.62 0.58
CA ASP A 160 -11.77 15.18 0.44
C ASP A 160 -10.59 14.33 0.92
N MET A 161 -10.84 13.46 1.91
CA MET A 161 -9.81 12.61 2.53
C MET A 161 -9.24 11.56 1.56
N VAL A 162 -10.05 11.10 0.61
CA VAL A 162 -9.60 10.14 -0.41
C VAL A 162 -8.59 10.82 -1.34
N THR A 163 -8.92 12.02 -1.83
CA THR A 163 -8.03 12.86 -2.65
C THR A 163 -6.78 13.25 -1.88
N LYS A 164 -6.90 13.65 -0.60
CA LYS A 164 -5.76 13.94 0.28
C LYS A 164 -4.78 12.77 0.32
N THR A 165 -5.31 11.56 0.54
CA THR A 165 -4.52 10.33 0.62
C THR A 165 -3.87 10.00 -0.72
N ALA A 166 -4.57 10.15 -1.84
CA ALA A 166 -4.00 9.93 -3.17
C ALA A 166 -2.86 10.91 -3.50
N MET A 167 -2.97 12.18 -3.07
CA MET A 167 -1.96 13.22 -3.24
C MET A 167 -0.77 13.08 -2.28
N LEU A 168 -0.96 12.45 -1.12
CA LEU A 168 0.14 12.09 -0.21
C LEU A 168 1.19 11.23 -0.94
N GLU A 169 0.72 10.36 -1.82
CA GLU A 169 1.52 9.42 -2.62
C GLU A 169 1.95 9.99 -3.98
N ALA A 170 1.74 11.29 -4.21
CA ALA A 170 2.08 11.92 -5.48
C ALA A 170 3.56 11.78 -5.82
N ARG A 171 3.84 11.24 -7.01
CA ARG A 171 5.20 11.05 -7.55
C ARG A 171 5.35 11.78 -8.87
N HIS A 172 6.42 12.55 -8.98
CA HIS A 172 6.76 13.24 -10.22
C HIS A 172 7.13 12.24 -11.33
N LEU A 173 6.48 12.36 -12.50
CA LEU A 173 6.83 11.57 -13.68
C LEU A 173 7.72 12.36 -14.65
N THR A 174 7.29 13.57 -15.03
CA THR A 174 7.97 14.47 -15.96
C THR A 174 7.37 15.87 -15.94
N GLY A 175 8.03 16.82 -16.60
CA GLY A 175 7.59 18.20 -16.72
C GLY A 175 8.35 19.11 -15.74
N ASP A 176 7.70 20.17 -15.30
CA ASP A 176 8.30 21.16 -14.40
C ASP A 176 8.46 20.59 -12.98
N GLU A 177 9.72 20.29 -12.61
CA GLU A 177 10.04 19.75 -11.30
C GLU A 177 9.93 20.81 -10.18
N ALA A 178 10.20 22.09 -10.48
CA ALA A 178 10.08 23.17 -9.49
C ALA A 178 8.62 23.35 -9.06
N LEU A 179 7.69 23.21 -10.01
CA LEU A 179 6.26 23.21 -9.77
C LEU A 179 5.83 22.05 -8.87
N PHE A 180 6.34 20.83 -9.11
CA PHE A 180 6.09 19.68 -8.24
C PHE A 180 6.64 19.91 -6.82
N ARG A 181 7.88 20.40 -6.68
CA ARG A 181 8.49 20.71 -5.38
C ARG A 181 7.67 21.75 -4.62
N ARG A 182 7.18 22.79 -5.31
CA ARG A 182 6.28 23.80 -4.74
C ARG A 182 4.97 23.17 -4.24
N PHE A 183 4.35 22.30 -5.04
CA PHE A 183 3.15 21.57 -4.63
C PHE A 183 3.42 20.70 -3.39
N ARG A 184 4.49 19.91 -3.36
CA ARG A 184 4.83 19.06 -2.20
C ARG A 184 5.05 19.87 -0.93
N ALA A 185 5.75 21.00 -1.03
CA ALA A 185 5.98 21.89 0.11
C ALA A 185 4.67 22.49 0.63
N GLN A 186 3.81 22.99 -0.26
CA GLN A 186 2.51 23.55 0.13
C GLN A 186 1.56 22.48 0.68
N PHE A 187 1.53 21.29 0.08
CA PHE A 187 0.73 20.17 0.54
C PHE A 187 1.11 19.75 1.95
N ARG A 188 2.41 19.61 2.23
CA ARG A 188 2.88 19.32 3.58
C ARG A 188 2.46 20.40 4.57
N LYS A 189 2.64 21.68 4.22
CA LYS A 189 2.33 22.82 5.09
C LYS A 189 0.84 22.99 5.36
N GLN A 190 -0.01 22.79 4.36
CA GLN A 190 -1.43 23.18 4.40
C GLN A 190 -2.41 22.01 4.52
N CYS A 191 -1.98 20.77 4.24
CA CYS A 191 -2.85 19.59 4.28
C CYS A 191 -2.42 18.55 5.32
N VAL A 192 -1.17 18.60 5.79
CA VAL A 192 -0.60 17.58 6.69
C VAL A 192 -0.30 18.17 8.07
N GLN A 193 0.54 19.22 8.13
CA GLN A 193 0.94 19.83 9.40
C GLN A 193 -0.26 20.37 10.18
N GLY A 194 -0.44 19.91 11.42
CA GLY A 194 -1.54 20.29 12.30
C GLY A 194 -2.82 19.47 12.11
N TYR A 195 -2.89 18.61 11.10
CA TYR A 195 -4.04 17.75 10.80
C TYR A 195 -3.78 16.26 11.13
N GLU A 196 -2.68 15.94 11.82
CA GLU A 196 -2.24 14.56 12.03
C GLU A 196 -3.27 13.75 12.83
N LYS A 197 -3.83 14.33 13.90
CA LYS A 197 -4.83 13.67 14.74
C LYS A 197 -6.14 13.40 13.99
N GLU A 198 -6.61 14.39 13.22
CA GLU A 198 -7.82 14.27 12.40
C GLU A 198 -7.64 13.19 11.33
N TYR A 199 -6.50 13.21 10.63
CA TYR A 199 -6.19 12.24 9.61
C TYR A 199 -6.10 10.82 10.17
N ILE A 200 -5.37 10.61 11.28
CA ILE A 200 -5.25 9.30 11.92
C ILE A 200 -6.63 8.78 12.33
N ARG A 201 -7.48 9.61 12.95
CA ARG A 201 -8.84 9.23 13.31
C ARG A 201 -9.66 8.80 12.09
N ALA A 202 -9.69 9.62 11.04
CA ALA A 202 -10.43 9.30 9.82
C ALA A 202 -9.94 7.99 9.16
N ARG A 203 -8.62 7.73 9.23
CA ARG A 203 -8.01 6.49 8.72
C ARG A 203 -8.35 5.26 9.56
N MET A 204 -8.48 5.41 10.88
CA MET A 204 -8.93 4.34 11.77
C MET A 204 -10.42 4.04 11.58
N GLU A 205 -11.25 5.07 11.42
CA GLU A 205 -12.68 4.92 11.13
C GLU A 205 -12.92 4.21 9.78
N ASP A 206 -12.22 4.60 8.71
CA ASP A 206 -12.27 3.90 7.41
C ASP A 206 -11.84 2.43 7.54
N GLN A 207 -10.83 2.14 8.36
CA GLN A 207 -10.37 0.76 8.60
C GLN A 207 -11.44 -0.06 9.33
N ALA A 208 -11.98 0.46 10.43
CA ALA A 208 -13.03 -0.20 11.21
C ALA A 208 -14.29 -0.47 10.37
N GLN A 209 -14.77 0.52 9.62
CA GLN A 209 -15.93 0.35 8.73
C GLN A 209 -15.69 -0.71 7.65
N ARG A 210 -14.46 -0.77 7.14
CA ARG A 210 -14.10 -1.74 6.10
C ARG A 210 -13.94 -3.14 6.68
N HIS A 211 -13.34 -3.30 7.86
CA HIS A 211 -13.27 -4.59 8.56
C HIS A 211 -14.66 -5.12 8.95
N ALA A 212 -15.57 -4.25 9.37
CA ALA A 212 -16.95 -4.62 9.70
C ALA A 212 -17.69 -5.26 8.50
N LYS A 213 -17.44 -4.79 7.27
CA LYS A 213 -17.99 -5.40 6.04
C LYS A 213 -17.49 -6.82 5.78
N PHE A 214 -16.42 -7.24 6.45
CA PHE A 214 -15.79 -8.55 6.36
C PHE A 214 -15.82 -9.29 7.72
N ALA A 215 -16.83 -9.00 8.55
CA ALA A 215 -17.05 -9.62 9.85
C ALA A 215 -15.86 -9.54 10.82
N ASN A 216 -14.99 -8.53 10.66
CA ASN A 216 -13.76 -8.37 11.43
C ASN A 216 -12.87 -9.62 11.46
N ASN A 217 -12.93 -10.45 10.41
CA ASN A 217 -12.30 -11.76 10.39
C ASN A 217 -11.28 -11.89 9.25
N VAL A 218 -10.09 -12.40 9.56
CA VAL A 218 -9.03 -12.68 8.58
C VAL A 218 -9.20 -14.04 7.88
N TYR A 219 -10.05 -14.93 8.40
CA TYR A 219 -10.24 -16.31 7.98
C TYR A 219 -11.48 -16.53 7.09
N LEU A 220 -11.85 -15.53 6.28
CA LEU A 220 -12.94 -15.68 5.32
C LEU A 220 -12.56 -16.69 4.22
N GLN A 221 -13.49 -17.58 3.87
CA GLN A 221 -13.29 -18.56 2.80
C GLN A 221 -13.07 -17.90 1.43
N GLU A 222 -13.72 -16.77 1.15
CA GLU A 222 -13.54 -15.98 -0.07
C GLU A 222 -13.04 -14.57 0.27
N PRO A 223 -11.76 -14.41 0.65
CA PRO A 223 -11.28 -13.16 1.20
C PRO A 223 -11.06 -12.10 0.10
N ASN A 224 -11.26 -10.83 0.45
CA ASN A 224 -10.84 -9.72 -0.40
C ASN A 224 -9.38 -9.34 -0.10
N VAL A 225 -8.47 -9.62 -1.04
CA VAL A 225 -7.02 -9.42 -0.90
C VAL A 225 -6.64 -7.96 -0.66
N LYS A 226 -7.42 -7.02 -1.19
CA LYS A 226 -7.14 -5.59 -1.06
C LYS A 226 -7.77 -4.99 0.19
N ARG A 227 -9.07 -5.20 0.38
CA ARG A 227 -9.90 -4.49 1.36
C ARG A 227 -10.21 -5.31 2.61
N GLY A 228 -10.03 -6.62 2.58
CA GLY A 228 -10.30 -7.51 3.73
C GLY A 228 -9.42 -7.20 4.94
N CYS A 229 -9.76 -7.79 6.07
CA CYS A 229 -8.97 -7.71 7.30
C CYS A 229 -7.58 -8.30 7.08
N GLY A 230 -6.53 -7.53 7.41
CA GLY A 230 -5.15 -7.90 7.10
C GLY A 230 -4.78 -7.80 5.62
N GLY A 231 -5.60 -7.14 4.80
CA GLY A 231 -5.38 -6.97 3.37
C GLY A 231 -4.37 -5.87 3.03
N LEU A 232 -4.13 -5.67 1.73
CA LEU A 232 -3.20 -4.64 1.24
C LEU A 232 -3.51 -3.24 1.76
N ARG A 233 -4.79 -2.91 1.93
CA ARG A 233 -5.23 -1.60 2.40
C ARG A 233 -4.82 -1.33 3.85
N ASP A 234 -4.74 -2.34 4.71
CA ASP A 234 -4.31 -2.15 6.12
C ASP A 234 -2.84 -1.78 6.18
N TYR A 235 -2.00 -2.46 5.40
CA TYR A 235 -0.59 -2.10 5.25
C TYR A 235 -0.41 -0.67 4.70
N GLN A 236 -1.16 -0.33 3.64
CA GLN A 236 -1.12 1.01 3.05
C GLN A 236 -1.57 2.07 4.06
N ASN A 237 -2.63 1.77 4.82
CA ASN A 237 -3.15 2.65 5.85
C ASN A 237 -2.10 2.99 6.90
N LEU A 238 -1.37 1.96 7.36
CA LEU A 238 -0.27 2.13 8.29
C LEU A 238 0.80 3.09 7.73
N LEU A 239 1.19 2.94 6.47
CA LEU A 239 2.17 3.83 5.84
C LEU A 239 1.64 5.27 5.71
N TRP A 240 0.37 5.46 5.39
CA TRP A 240 -0.23 6.79 5.29
C TRP A 240 -0.26 7.50 6.64
N MET A 241 -0.68 6.81 7.70
CA MET A 241 -0.63 7.35 9.07
C MET A 241 0.81 7.67 9.49
N THR A 242 1.76 6.79 9.14
CA THR A 242 3.19 7.03 9.37
C THR A 242 3.69 8.28 8.64
N CYS A 243 3.26 8.47 7.39
CA CYS A 243 3.67 9.63 6.62
C CYS A 243 3.10 10.94 7.16
N PHE A 244 1.85 10.93 7.63
CA PHE A 244 1.26 12.09 8.29
C PHE A 244 1.99 12.43 9.61
N LYS A 245 2.33 11.41 10.41
CA LYS A 245 2.95 11.62 11.71
C LYS A 245 4.44 11.94 11.66
N GLU A 246 5.18 11.25 10.78
CA GLU A 246 6.64 11.24 10.77
C GLU A 246 7.24 11.72 9.44
N GLY A 247 6.42 11.93 8.40
CA GLY A 247 6.88 12.37 7.09
C GLY A 247 7.49 11.28 6.20
N ALA A 248 7.34 10.00 6.57
CA ALA A 248 7.91 8.87 5.82
C ALA A 248 6.86 7.85 5.37
N LEU A 249 6.95 7.38 4.12
CA LEU A 249 6.12 6.32 3.53
C LEU A 249 6.86 4.97 3.49
N THR A 250 7.60 4.63 4.56
CA THR A 250 8.41 3.39 4.58
C THR A 250 8.35 2.70 5.94
N THR A 251 8.34 1.36 5.92
CA THR A 251 8.46 0.55 7.15
C THR A 251 9.87 0.62 7.75
N THR A 252 10.91 0.94 6.97
CA THR A 252 12.26 1.19 7.49
C THR A 252 12.27 2.32 8.52
N HIS A 253 11.52 3.38 8.24
CA HIS A 253 11.42 4.53 9.14
C HIS A 253 10.78 4.17 10.48
N LEU A 254 9.79 3.27 10.47
CA LEU A 254 9.15 2.77 11.68
C LEU A 254 10.11 1.98 12.59
N VAL A 255 11.09 1.29 12.01
CA VAL A 255 12.14 0.62 12.80
C VAL A 255 13.08 1.63 13.44
N GLY A 256 13.51 2.65 12.70
CA GLY A 256 14.44 3.67 13.22
C GLY A 256 13.86 4.55 14.34
N LYS A 257 12.54 4.51 14.56
CA LYS A 257 11.80 5.24 15.59
C LYS A 257 11.24 4.32 16.67
N ASP A 258 11.72 3.07 16.71
CA ASP A 258 11.30 1.99 17.59
C ASP A 258 9.82 1.59 17.50
N TRP A 259 9.00 2.18 16.63
CA TRP A 259 7.59 1.78 16.43
C TRP A 259 7.47 0.29 16.06
N LEU A 260 8.37 -0.21 15.22
CA LEU A 260 8.32 -1.56 14.66
C LEU A 260 9.64 -2.31 14.91
N SER A 261 9.59 -3.55 15.38
CA SER A 261 10.79 -4.39 15.47
C SER A 261 11.30 -4.77 14.07
N GLY A 262 12.60 -5.00 13.92
CA GLY A 262 13.17 -5.46 12.65
C GLY A 262 12.57 -6.80 12.16
N SER A 263 12.19 -7.68 13.09
CA SER A 263 11.45 -8.92 12.80
C SER A 263 10.03 -8.66 12.31
N ASP A 264 9.30 -7.74 12.91
CA ASP A 264 7.93 -7.40 12.47
C ASP A 264 7.96 -6.74 11.10
N ARG A 265 8.94 -5.88 10.84
CA ARG A 265 9.15 -5.30 9.52
C ARG A 265 9.32 -6.38 8.46
N ARG A 266 10.22 -7.34 8.65
CA ARG A 266 10.41 -8.42 7.68
C ARG A 266 9.13 -9.23 7.46
N ARG A 267 8.38 -9.51 8.53
CA ARG A 267 7.12 -10.26 8.46
C ARG A 267 6.05 -9.50 7.67
N ILE A 268 5.84 -8.22 7.96
CA ILE A 268 4.81 -7.42 7.31
C ILE A 268 5.19 -7.10 5.85
N ASP A 269 6.46 -6.82 5.57
CA ASP A 269 6.95 -6.57 4.22
C ASP A 269 6.79 -7.82 3.33
N ALA A 270 7.13 -9.01 3.86
CA ALA A 270 6.93 -10.29 3.16
C ALA A 270 5.45 -10.61 2.95
N ALA A 271 4.58 -10.33 3.94
CA ALA A 271 3.14 -10.50 3.80
C ALA A 271 2.54 -9.59 2.73
N TYR A 272 2.98 -8.33 2.68
CA TYR A 272 2.52 -7.40 1.66
C TYR A 272 2.97 -7.81 0.25
N ASP A 273 4.22 -8.26 0.10
CA ASP A 273 4.72 -8.79 -1.17
C ASP A 273 3.92 -10.01 -1.64
N PHE A 274 3.65 -10.94 -0.73
CA PHE A 274 2.81 -12.11 -0.99
C PHE A 274 1.41 -11.71 -1.46
N LEU A 275 0.72 -10.81 -0.76
CA LEU A 275 -0.64 -10.38 -1.14
C LEU A 275 -0.65 -9.64 -2.49
N LEU A 276 0.38 -8.85 -2.80
CA LEU A 276 0.52 -8.24 -4.13
C LEU A 276 0.68 -9.31 -5.21
N ARG A 277 1.45 -10.38 -4.94
CA ARG A 277 1.63 -11.50 -5.87
C ARG A 277 0.31 -12.25 -6.09
N VAL A 278 -0.46 -12.51 -5.04
CA VAL A 278 -1.81 -13.09 -5.13
C VAL A 278 -2.73 -12.21 -5.98
N ARG A 279 -2.77 -10.90 -5.71
CA ARG A 279 -3.60 -9.95 -6.47
C ARG A 279 -3.18 -9.86 -7.94
N THR A 280 -1.88 -9.88 -8.23
CA THR A 280 -1.36 -9.94 -9.60
C THR A 280 -1.84 -11.20 -10.31
N GLN A 281 -1.77 -12.35 -9.64
CA GLN A 281 -2.24 -13.61 -10.21
C GLN A 281 -3.76 -13.60 -10.46
N LEU A 282 -4.55 -13.05 -9.53
CA LEU A 282 -5.99 -12.86 -9.72
C LEU A 282 -6.29 -12.03 -10.97
N HIS A 283 -5.58 -10.92 -11.16
CA HIS A 283 -5.76 -10.07 -12.33
C HIS A 283 -5.35 -10.79 -13.63
N TYR A 284 -4.28 -11.58 -13.63
CA TYR A 284 -3.87 -12.35 -14.81
C TYR A 284 -4.81 -13.50 -15.15
N THR A 285 -5.37 -14.17 -14.15
CA THR A 285 -6.33 -15.27 -14.37
C THR A 285 -7.67 -14.76 -14.87
N ASN A 286 -8.13 -13.61 -14.35
CA ASN A 286 -9.44 -13.06 -14.70
C ASN A 286 -9.40 -12.05 -15.86
N GLU A 287 -8.21 -11.65 -16.30
CA GLU A 287 -7.98 -10.62 -17.33
C GLU A 287 -8.67 -9.27 -17.04
N ARG A 288 -8.97 -9.02 -15.76
CA ARG A 288 -9.61 -7.80 -15.26
C ARG A 288 -9.21 -7.52 -13.82
N ALA A 289 -9.51 -6.32 -13.35
CA ALA A 289 -9.41 -6.00 -11.94
C ALA A 289 -10.38 -6.86 -11.12
N THR A 290 -9.85 -7.65 -10.18
CA THR A 290 -10.64 -8.35 -9.18
C THR A 290 -9.79 -8.55 -7.93
N ASP A 291 -10.39 -8.27 -6.78
CA ASP A 291 -9.71 -8.34 -5.49
C ASP A 291 -10.26 -9.47 -4.60
N VAL A 292 -11.32 -10.19 -5.03
CA VAL A 292 -11.92 -11.30 -4.27
C VAL A 292 -11.31 -12.62 -4.76
N LEU A 293 -10.83 -13.43 -3.81
CA LEU A 293 -10.31 -14.76 -4.06
C LEU A 293 -11.44 -15.78 -3.88
N HIS A 294 -12.16 -16.07 -4.95
CA HIS A 294 -13.26 -17.03 -4.93
C HIS A 294 -12.77 -18.47 -4.70
N LEU A 295 -13.58 -19.28 -4.02
CA LEU A 295 -13.30 -20.70 -3.73
C LEU A 295 -12.95 -21.48 -5.00
N THR A 296 -13.71 -21.23 -6.07
CA THR A 296 -13.53 -21.87 -7.39
C THR A 296 -12.17 -21.57 -8.02
N GLN A 297 -11.53 -20.47 -7.65
CA GLN A 297 -10.25 -20.03 -8.21
C GLN A 297 -9.06 -20.43 -7.35
N GLN A 298 -9.25 -20.77 -6.07
CA GLN A 298 -8.14 -20.98 -5.13
C GLN A 298 -7.14 -22.03 -5.58
N SER A 299 -7.61 -23.18 -6.06
CA SER A 299 -6.72 -24.24 -6.54
C SER A 299 -5.90 -23.83 -7.77
N GLU A 300 -6.52 -23.11 -8.72
CA GLU A 300 -5.83 -22.63 -9.92
C GLU A 300 -4.81 -21.55 -9.56
N ILE A 301 -5.20 -20.56 -8.74
CA ILE A 301 -4.30 -19.51 -8.27
C ILE A 301 -3.12 -20.12 -7.50
N ALA A 302 -3.38 -21.06 -6.60
CA ALA A 302 -2.34 -21.78 -5.87
C ALA A 302 -1.35 -22.46 -6.83
N HIS A 303 -1.86 -23.18 -7.83
CA HIS A 303 -1.02 -23.84 -8.84
C HIS A 303 -0.13 -22.84 -9.59
N ARG A 304 -0.71 -21.74 -10.08
CA ARG A 304 0.04 -20.70 -10.82
C ARG A 304 1.05 -19.95 -9.97
N LEU A 305 0.86 -19.91 -8.64
CA LEU A 305 1.81 -19.35 -7.69
C LEU A 305 2.92 -20.34 -7.28
N GLY A 306 2.87 -21.58 -7.76
CA GLY A 306 3.88 -22.60 -7.50
C GLY A 306 3.61 -23.48 -6.27
N TYR A 307 2.40 -23.47 -5.73
CA TYR A 307 2.04 -24.36 -4.63
C TYR A 307 1.95 -25.82 -5.10
N ALA A 308 2.64 -26.69 -4.39
CA ALA A 308 2.57 -28.14 -4.59
C ALA A 308 1.33 -28.73 -3.88
N GLY A 309 0.83 -29.85 -4.38
CA GLY A 309 -0.27 -30.59 -3.77
C GLY A 309 -0.71 -31.73 -4.69
N LYS A 310 -0.95 -32.91 -4.10
CA LYS A 310 -1.36 -34.12 -4.83
C LYS A 310 -2.74 -33.95 -5.48
N THR A 311 -3.64 -33.22 -4.82
CA THR A 311 -4.99 -32.92 -5.31
C THR A 311 -5.21 -31.40 -5.36
N PRO A 312 -6.18 -30.92 -6.18
CA PRO A 312 -6.61 -29.52 -6.20
C PRO A 312 -6.92 -28.96 -4.80
N ILE A 313 -7.64 -29.74 -3.97
CA ILE A 313 -8.06 -29.34 -2.62
C ILE A 313 -6.84 -29.20 -1.70
N ALA A 314 -5.96 -30.20 -1.67
CA ALA A 314 -4.75 -30.15 -0.83
C ALA A 314 -3.85 -28.96 -1.22
N ARG A 315 -3.79 -28.62 -2.51
CA ARG A 315 -3.04 -27.46 -2.99
C ARG A 315 -3.66 -26.14 -2.49
N SER A 316 -4.97 -25.98 -2.59
CA SER A 316 -5.66 -24.81 -2.07
C SER A 316 -5.52 -24.68 -0.55
N GLU A 317 -5.54 -25.79 0.20
CA GLU A 317 -5.39 -25.76 1.66
C GLU A 317 -4.01 -25.21 2.09
N VAL A 318 -2.93 -25.68 1.45
CA VAL A 318 -1.58 -25.17 1.74
C VAL A 318 -1.48 -23.68 1.39
N PHE A 319 -2.00 -23.28 0.24
CA PHE A 319 -2.03 -21.88 -0.16
C PHE A 319 -2.85 -21.00 0.80
N MET A 320 -4.05 -21.43 1.18
CA MET A 320 -4.91 -20.67 2.09
C MET A 320 -4.33 -20.60 3.49
N LYS A 321 -3.62 -21.64 3.96
CA LYS A 321 -2.88 -21.60 5.23
C LYS A 321 -1.84 -20.46 5.24
N ASP A 322 -1.05 -20.33 4.17
CA ASP A 322 -0.07 -19.25 4.03
C ASP A 322 -0.76 -17.89 3.88
N TYR A 323 -1.84 -17.82 3.10
CA TYR A 323 -2.64 -16.62 2.94
C TYR A 323 -3.11 -16.09 4.30
N TYR A 324 -3.73 -16.94 5.12
CA TYR A 324 -4.19 -16.56 6.45
C TYR A 324 -3.04 -16.20 7.39
N ALA A 325 -1.89 -16.85 7.28
CA ALA A 325 -0.71 -16.48 8.06
C ALA A 325 -0.23 -15.05 7.72
N HIS A 326 -0.20 -14.70 6.43
CA HIS A 326 0.19 -13.38 5.95
C HIS A 326 -0.82 -12.29 6.31
N THR A 327 -2.11 -12.50 6.08
CA THR A 327 -3.15 -11.52 6.45
C THR A 327 -3.21 -11.30 7.94
N ARG A 328 -3.11 -12.37 8.75
CA ARG A 328 -3.03 -12.25 10.22
C ARG A 328 -1.81 -11.45 10.68
N ASN A 329 -0.65 -11.62 10.03
CA ASN A 329 0.54 -10.84 10.37
C ASN A 329 0.33 -9.35 10.08
N ILE A 330 -0.26 -9.00 8.94
CA ILE A 330 -0.60 -7.61 8.62
C ILE A 330 -1.57 -7.08 9.66
N PHE A 331 -2.71 -7.75 9.85
CA PHE A 331 -3.77 -7.35 10.78
C PHE A 331 -3.22 -7.05 12.18
N ARG A 332 -2.52 -8.00 12.81
CA ARG A 332 -2.00 -7.82 14.17
C ARG A 332 -0.99 -6.67 14.28
N ILE A 333 -0.12 -6.50 13.29
CA ILE A 333 0.89 -5.43 13.31
C ILE A 333 0.22 -4.07 13.08
N THR A 334 -0.74 -3.99 12.15
CA THR A 334 -1.42 -2.73 11.81
C THR A 334 -2.36 -2.27 12.92
N GLU A 335 -3.13 -3.16 13.54
CA GLU A 335 -4.00 -2.81 14.69
C GLU A 335 -3.16 -2.25 15.84
N ARG A 336 -2.15 -3.02 16.29
CA ARG A 336 -1.23 -2.61 17.36
C ARG A 336 -0.58 -1.24 17.10
N LEU A 337 -0.16 -0.96 15.87
CA LEU A 337 0.47 0.32 15.55
C LEU A 337 -0.54 1.46 15.42
N SER A 338 -1.75 1.19 14.93
CA SER A 338 -2.81 2.19 14.79
C SER A 338 -3.27 2.68 16.17
N GLU A 339 -3.48 1.76 17.11
CA GLU A 339 -3.78 2.09 18.52
C GLU A 339 -2.67 2.95 19.15
N ARG A 340 -1.42 2.60 18.89
CA ARG A 340 -0.26 3.36 19.40
C ARG A 340 -0.13 4.74 18.75
N PHE A 341 -0.52 4.87 17.48
CA PHE A 341 -0.60 6.17 16.83
C PHE A 341 -1.70 7.06 17.43
N ALA A 342 -2.85 6.48 17.78
CA ALA A 342 -3.96 7.17 18.42
C ALA A 342 -3.63 7.64 19.85
N THR A 343 -2.97 6.77 20.63
CA THR A 343 -2.59 7.06 22.03
C THR A 343 -1.33 7.90 22.17
N GLY A 344 -0.53 8.03 21.10
CA GLY A 344 0.70 8.81 21.08
C GLY A 344 1.93 8.11 21.66
N SER A 345 1.83 6.84 22.04
CA SER A 345 2.89 6.12 22.76
C SER A 345 3.83 5.35 21.81
N ALA A 346 5.03 5.90 21.60
CA ALA A 346 6.15 5.16 20.98
C ALA A 346 6.64 4.07 21.95
N THR A 347 7.39 3.08 21.43
CA THR A 347 7.79 1.90 22.21
C THR A 347 8.77 2.42 23.23
N THR A 348 8.32 2.58 24.47
CA THR A 348 9.10 3.22 25.50
C THR A 348 10.11 2.21 26.01
N THR A 349 11.22 2.05 25.29
CA THR A 349 12.43 1.42 25.81
C THR A 349 13.40 2.46 26.41
N ARG A 350 12.99 3.74 26.47
CA ARG A 350 13.68 4.77 27.27
C ARG A 350 12.69 5.58 28.08
N ARG A 351 12.52 5.19 29.34
CA ARG A 351 12.01 6.08 30.39
C ARG A 351 13.02 7.23 30.53
N LEU A 352 12.70 8.40 30.00
CA LEU A 352 13.28 9.66 30.46
C LEU A 352 12.33 10.22 31.53
N PHE A 353 12.89 10.39 32.73
CA PHE A 353 12.20 10.90 33.91
C PHE A 353 11.77 12.35 33.70
N PHE A 354 10.46 12.61 33.73
CA PHE A 354 9.91 13.92 34.08
C PHE A 354 8.73 13.70 35.05
N PRO A 355 8.66 14.42 36.18
CA PRO A 355 7.63 14.22 37.19
C PRO A 355 6.39 15.05 36.83
N LEU A 356 5.28 14.39 36.53
CA LEU A 356 3.97 15.05 36.40
C LEU A 356 2.89 14.23 37.12
N LEU A 357 1.95 14.97 37.73
CA LEU A 357 1.05 14.57 38.81
C LEU A 357 0.27 13.26 38.59
N PRO A 358 -0.01 12.48 39.65
CA PRO A 358 -0.67 11.20 39.53
C PRO A 358 -2.15 11.39 39.22
N ARG A 359 -2.53 11.10 37.98
CA ARG A 359 -3.91 10.71 37.65
C ARG A 359 -4.14 9.39 38.39
N ARG A 360 -5.04 9.36 39.39
CA ARG A 360 -5.42 8.14 40.12
C ARG A 360 -5.92 7.10 39.11
N GLN A 361 -5.02 6.25 38.62
CA GLN A 361 -5.38 5.01 37.95
C GLN A 361 -5.93 4.08 39.02
N ALA A 362 -7.01 3.38 38.71
CA ALA A 362 -7.46 2.27 39.56
C ALA A 362 -6.27 1.32 39.77
N PRO A 363 -6.05 0.80 40.98
CA PRO A 363 -4.94 -0.11 41.25
C PRO A 363 -5.02 -1.31 40.31
N ASP A 364 -3.85 -1.78 39.86
CA ASP A 364 -3.76 -2.99 39.04
C ASP A 364 -4.38 -4.15 39.83
N GLU A 365 -5.35 -4.84 39.22
CA GLU A 365 -5.99 -6.01 39.83
C GLU A 365 -5.17 -7.23 39.45
N HIS A 366 -4.41 -7.79 40.40
CA HIS A 366 -3.57 -8.96 40.18
C HIS A 366 -4.35 -10.26 40.41
N PHE A 367 -4.15 -11.23 39.53
CA PHE A 367 -4.70 -12.58 39.65
C PHE A 367 -3.72 -13.59 39.06
N GLY A 368 -3.13 -14.41 39.93
CA GLY A 368 -2.07 -15.34 39.57
C GLY A 368 -0.87 -14.61 38.98
N ASN A 369 -0.39 -15.09 37.83
CA ASN A 369 0.75 -14.49 37.12
C ASN A 369 0.38 -13.26 36.25
N PHE A 370 -0.91 -12.91 36.24
CA PHE A 370 -1.46 -11.86 35.39
C PHE A 370 -2.01 -10.70 36.21
N PHE A 371 -2.21 -9.57 35.54
CA PHE A 371 -2.89 -8.42 36.14
C PHE A 371 -3.69 -7.65 35.11
N ARG A 372 -4.76 -7.01 35.58
CA ARG A 372 -5.59 -6.12 34.80
C ARG A 372 -5.15 -4.69 34.98
N ARG A 373 -5.03 -3.97 33.86
CA ARG A 373 -4.90 -2.51 33.83
C ARG A 373 -5.88 -1.95 32.80
N GLY A 374 -6.91 -1.25 33.27
CA GLY A 374 -8.02 -0.82 32.42
C GLY A 374 -8.82 -2.03 31.91
N GLU A 375 -9.00 -2.16 30.61
CA GLU A 375 -9.64 -3.32 29.95
C GLU A 375 -8.63 -4.33 29.43
N GLN A 376 -7.35 -4.19 29.80
CA GLN A 376 -6.27 -5.01 29.26
C GLN A 376 -5.67 -5.97 30.28
N LEU A 377 -5.37 -7.18 29.81
CA LEU A 377 -4.64 -8.23 30.51
C LEU A 377 -3.13 -8.09 30.24
N HIS A 378 -2.36 -8.11 31.32
CA HIS A 378 -0.90 -8.09 31.31
C HIS A 378 -0.33 -9.30 32.06
N VAL A 379 0.92 -9.64 31.77
CA VAL A 379 1.69 -10.67 32.51
C VAL A 379 2.77 -9.99 33.34
N SER A 380 2.98 -10.49 34.56
CA SER A 380 3.97 -9.92 35.49
C SER A 380 5.41 -10.28 35.09
N ASP A 381 5.62 -11.49 34.56
CA ASP A 381 6.92 -11.97 34.09
C ASP A 381 6.85 -12.44 32.61
N PRO A 382 7.49 -11.73 31.66
CA PRO A 382 7.56 -12.15 30.27
C PRO A 382 8.23 -13.52 30.00
N GLN A 383 9.00 -14.04 30.95
CA GLN A 383 9.64 -15.37 30.85
C GLN A 383 8.77 -16.50 31.39
N LEU A 384 7.61 -16.21 31.99
CA LEU A 384 6.68 -17.20 32.53
C LEU A 384 6.43 -18.35 31.55
N PHE A 385 6.05 -18.02 30.32
CA PHE A 385 5.68 -19.02 29.30
C PHE A 385 6.84 -19.89 28.79
N ALA A 386 8.09 -19.53 29.11
CA ALA A 386 9.23 -20.39 28.83
C ALA A 386 9.48 -21.41 29.94
N ARG A 387 9.05 -21.10 31.16
CA ARG A 387 9.14 -22.01 32.32
C ARG A 387 7.91 -22.89 32.43
N GLU A 388 6.73 -22.31 32.23
CA GLU A 388 5.41 -22.92 32.41
C GLU A 388 4.56 -22.66 31.14
N PRO A 389 4.70 -23.48 30.08
CA PRO A 389 3.98 -23.29 28.82
C PRO A 389 2.44 -23.28 28.98
N GLU A 390 1.90 -24.01 29.96
CA GLU A 390 0.46 -24.11 30.26
C GLU A 390 -0.18 -22.74 30.57
N GLU A 391 0.60 -21.82 31.12
CA GLU A 391 0.18 -20.44 31.37
C GLU A 391 -0.20 -19.70 30.07
N LEU A 392 0.27 -20.17 28.90
CA LEU A 392 -0.17 -19.65 27.61
C LEU A 392 -1.69 -19.77 27.46
N MET A 393 -2.27 -20.90 27.85
CA MET A 393 -3.72 -21.11 27.76
C MET A 393 -4.47 -20.37 28.86
N LYS A 394 -3.92 -20.30 30.08
CA LYS A 394 -4.49 -19.51 31.16
C LYS A 394 -4.59 -18.03 30.83
N ALA A 395 -3.66 -17.49 30.03
CA ALA A 395 -3.77 -16.12 29.52
C ALA A 395 -5.05 -15.92 28.69
N PHE A 396 -5.42 -16.88 27.85
CA PHE A 396 -6.66 -16.82 27.05
C PHE A 396 -7.90 -17.10 27.90
N GLU A 397 -7.81 -18.02 28.86
CA GLU A 397 -8.88 -18.30 29.84
C GLU A 397 -9.21 -17.04 30.65
N HIS A 398 -8.21 -16.39 31.25
CA HIS A 398 -8.41 -15.15 32.00
C HIS A 398 -8.95 -14.01 31.14
N ALA A 399 -8.47 -13.88 29.90
CA ALA A 399 -8.99 -12.89 28.95
C ALA A 399 -10.49 -13.13 28.67
N GLN A 400 -10.89 -14.39 28.47
CA GLN A 400 -12.27 -14.76 28.19
C GLN A 400 -13.18 -14.60 29.41
N GLU A 401 -12.79 -15.15 30.56
CA GLU A 401 -13.57 -15.10 31.81
C GLU A 401 -13.83 -13.67 32.28
N ARG A 402 -12.83 -12.80 32.13
CA ARG A 402 -12.87 -11.41 32.64
C ARG A 402 -13.22 -10.40 31.56
N GLN A 403 -13.47 -10.86 30.33
CA GLN A 403 -13.76 -10.01 29.16
C GLN A 403 -12.67 -8.94 28.97
N LEU A 404 -11.41 -9.33 29.12
CA LEU A 404 -10.25 -8.45 28.97
C LEU A 404 -9.58 -8.67 27.61
N GLU A 405 -9.11 -7.60 27.01
CA GLU A 405 -8.26 -7.68 25.83
C GLU A 405 -6.81 -7.98 26.21
N LEU A 406 -6.09 -8.73 25.39
CA LEU A 406 -4.66 -8.95 25.63
C LEU A 406 -3.90 -7.64 25.38
N SER A 407 -3.11 -7.18 26.34
CA SER A 407 -2.25 -6.02 26.13
C SER A 407 -1.30 -6.22 24.93
N PRO A 408 -0.87 -5.15 24.26
CA PRO A 408 0.11 -5.24 23.17
C PRO A 408 1.38 -6.00 23.55
N GLU A 409 1.88 -5.81 24.78
CA GLU A 409 3.05 -6.48 25.32
C GLU A 409 2.80 -7.98 25.52
N LEU A 410 1.69 -8.35 26.18
CA LEU A 410 1.32 -9.74 26.39
C LEU A 410 1.12 -10.46 25.05
N THR A 411 0.44 -9.80 24.10
CA THR A 411 0.24 -10.31 22.74
C THR A 411 1.58 -10.62 22.04
N ASP A 412 2.56 -9.73 22.13
CA ASP A 412 3.90 -9.94 21.55
C ASP A 412 4.64 -11.09 22.24
N VAL A 413 4.58 -11.18 23.57
CA VAL A 413 5.19 -12.28 24.33
C VAL A 413 4.56 -13.62 23.92
N LEU A 414 3.23 -13.76 23.97
CA LEU A 414 2.52 -14.98 23.55
C LEU A 414 2.90 -15.38 22.11
N THR A 415 2.89 -14.43 21.18
CA THR A 415 3.21 -14.68 19.76
C THR A 415 4.64 -15.23 19.57
N ARG A 416 5.60 -14.75 20.35
CA ARG A 416 7.01 -15.23 20.31
C ARG A 416 7.20 -16.59 20.98
N ARG A 417 6.25 -17.04 21.79
CA ARG A 417 6.32 -18.28 22.58
C ARG A 417 5.41 -19.39 22.07
N LEU A 418 4.67 -19.17 20.98
CA LEU A 418 3.84 -20.19 20.30
C LEU A 418 4.61 -21.48 19.95
N ARG A 419 5.94 -21.43 19.83
CA ARG A 419 6.78 -22.63 19.63
C ARG A 419 6.64 -23.68 20.75
N TYR A 420 6.19 -23.28 21.93
CA TYR A 420 5.96 -24.20 23.05
C TYR A 420 4.60 -24.90 22.99
N VAL A 421 3.72 -24.51 22.06
CA VAL A 421 2.45 -25.22 21.78
C VAL A 421 2.77 -26.42 20.89
N THR A 422 3.32 -27.47 21.48
CA THR A 422 3.72 -28.71 20.80
C THR A 422 2.52 -29.62 20.54
N ARG A 423 2.76 -30.84 20.03
CA ARG A 423 1.70 -31.86 19.98
C ARG A 423 1.32 -32.31 21.38
N GLU A 424 2.31 -32.60 22.23
CA GLU A 424 2.10 -32.98 23.64
C GLU A 424 1.26 -31.93 24.37
N PHE A 425 1.59 -30.65 24.21
CA PHE A 425 0.82 -29.54 24.80
C PHE A 425 -0.67 -29.54 24.42
N ARG A 426 -1.01 -29.97 23.20
CA ARG A 426 -2.40 -29.96 22.71
C ARG A 426 -3.23 -31.15 23.19
N TYR A 427 -2.59 -32.16 23.76
CA TYR A 427 -3.21 -33.39 24.24
C TYR A 427 -2.93 -33.68 25.72
N ALA A 428 -2.18 -32.80 26.38
CA ALA A 428 -2.09 -32.68 27.83
C ALA A 428 -3.28 -31.84 28.31
#